data_AF-A0A965AEX0-F1
#
_entry.id   AF-A0A965AEX0-F1
#
_cell.length_a   1.000
_cell.length_b   1.000
_cell.length_c   1.000
_cell.angle_alpha   90.00
_cell.angle_beta   90.00
_cell.angle_gamma   90.00
#
_symmetry.space_group_name_H-M   'P 1'
#
loop_
_entity.id
_entity.type
_entity.pdbx_description
1 polymer ?
#
loop_
_entity_poly.entity_id
_entity_poly.type
_entity_poly.pdbx_seq_one_letter_code
_entity_poly.pdbx_strand_id
1 'polypeptide(L)'
;MKNFIACMIALLLSCIILESDAQGFKFNDPNNIFKDSLGNTITAKAAMELASKGPFSMHTVDIGNGKKEITITLDSKSSLKQQEDENENWINKWSGNPFPQFKLQNLKGEEVDNSTLLGKYTVINFWFIGCKPCIEEIPMLNKLVEKYAKDSIQFLAPALDKKESLEKMLLKREFAYEILAESESLSKSMGLNSYPTHLILDKQGKIKEIMIGGSPDIFSKLDLLINKVMTSSE
;
A
#
# COMPACT_ATOMS: atom_id res chain seq x y z
N MET A 1 20.45 -21.90 -33.11
CA MET A 1 19.52 -22.07 -31.97
C MET A 1 20.15 -21.77 -30.61
N LYS A 2 21.39 -22.19 -30.28
CA LYS A 2 22.03 -21.88 -28.98
C LYS A 2 22.17 -20.38 -28.67
N ASN A 3 22.46 -19.55 -29.69
CA ASN A 3 22.66 -18.10 -29.49
C ASN A 3 21.35 -17.30 -29.30
N PHE A 4 20.21 -17.83 -29.73
CA PHE A 4 18.90 -17.17 -29.59
C PHE A 4 18.32 -17.35 -28.18
N ILE A 5 18.49 -18.53 -27.59
CA ILE A 5 18.07 -18.84 -26.22
C ILE A 5 18.92 -18.04 -25.20
N ALA A 6 20.22 -17.90 -25.44
CA ALA A 6 21.09 -17.08 -24.59
C ALA A 6 20.69 -15.59 -24.58
N CYS A 7 20.23 -15.06 -25.71
CA CYS A 7 19.82 -13.66 -25.84
C CYS A 7 18.48 -13.37 -25.13
N MET A 8 17.50 -14.28 -25.25
CA MET A 8 16.24 -14.17 -24.50
C MET A 8 16.43 -14.28 -22.98
N ILE A 9 17.32 -15.18 -22.52
CA ILE A 9 17.63 -15.32 -21.10
C ILE A 9 18.32 -14.05 -20.58
N ALA A 10 19.22 -13.44 -21.35
CA ALA A 10 19.88 -12.18 -20.97
C ALA A 10 18.90 -11.00 -20.87
N LEU A 11 17.93 -10.90 -21.79
CA LEU A 11 16.90 -9.86 -21.77
C LEU A 11 15.94 -10.01 -20.57
N LEU A 12 15.51 -11.24 -20.27
CA LEU A 12 14.67 -11.52 -19.10
C LEU A 12 15.41 -11.24 -17.78
N LEU A 13 16.68 -11.62 -17.68
CA LEU A 13 17.53 -11.30 -16.53
C LEU A 13 17.71 -9.78 -16.36
N SER A 14 17.88 -9.04 -17.46
CA SER A 14 17.99 -7.57 -17.39
C SER A 14 16.69 -6.89 -16.94
N CYS A 15 15.52 -7.40 -17.35
CA CYS A 15 14.22 -6.88 -16.93
C CYS A 15 13.97 -7.13 -15.44
N ILE A 16 14.32 -8.32 -14.94
CA ILE A 16 14.22 -8.67 -13.52
C ILE A 16 15.18 -7.83 -12.67
N ILE A 17 16.40 -7.57 -13.16
CA ILE A 17 17.34 -6.68 -12.48
C ILE A 17 16.77 -5.26 -12.39
N LEU A 18 16.21 -4.73 -13.48
CA LEU A 18 15.58 -3.41 -13.52
C LEU A 18 14.36 -3.30 -12.59
N GLU A 19 13.50 -4.32 -12.56
CA GLU A 19 12.37 -4.38 -11.62
C GLU A 19 12.83 -4.49 -10.16
N SER A 20 13.90 -5.24 -9.90
CA SER A 20 14.48 -5.34 -8.55
C SER A 20 15.09 -4.03 -8.08
N ASP A 21 15.82 -3.33 -8.95
CA ASP A 21 16.43 -2.04 -8.64
C ASP A 21 15.36 -0.96 -8.40
N ALA A 22 14.24 -1.01 -9.14
CA ALA A 22 13.08 -0.13 -8.92
C ALA A 22 12.37 -0.38 -7.58
N GLN A 23 12.47 -1.58 -7.02
CA GLN A 23 11.99 -1.92 -5.68
C GLN A 23 13.05 -1.72 -4.58
N GLY A 24 14.21 -1.11 -4.91
CA GLY A 24 15.31 -0.87 -3.97
C GLY A 24 16.07 -2.15 -3.56
N PHE A 25 15.95 -3.21 -4.35
CA PHE A 25 16.46 -4.54 -4.08
C PHE A 25 17.58 -4.92 -5.06
N LYS A 26 18.75 -5.30 -4.54
CA LYS A 26 19.87 -5.78 -5.37
C LYS A 26 20.03 -7.28 -5.21
N PHE A 27 19.68 -8.05 -6.25
CA PHE A 27 19.91 -9.51 -6.28
C PHE A 27 21.38 -9.89 -6.03
N ASN A 28 22.31 -8.99 -6.37
CA ASN A 28 23.75 -9.18 -6.24
C ASN A 28 24.35 -8.66 -4.92
N ASP A 29 23.54 -8.23 -3.94
CA ASP A 29 24.08 -7.85 -2.62
C ASP A 29 24.57 -9.12 -1.87
N PRO A 30 25.87 -9.22 -1.53
CA PRO A 30 26.41 -10.38 -0.84
C PRO A 30 25.85 -10.57 0.59
N ASN A 31 25.16 -9.57 1.14
CA ASN A 31 24.52 -9.67 2.45
C ASN A 31 23.12 -10.29 2.39
N ASN A 32 22.61 -10.59 1.19
CA ASN A 32 21.32 -11.23 1.00
C ASN A 32 21.44 -12.75 1.03
N ILE A 33 20.61 -13.38 1.87
CA ILE A 33 20.41 -14.82 1.93
C ILE A 33 19.08 -15.12 1.26
N PHE A 34 19.09 -15.87 0.16
CA PHE A 34 17.86 -16.22 -0.55
C PHE A 34 17.31 -17.55 -0.05
N LYS A 35 15.99 -17.65 0.10
CA LYS A 35 15.28 -18.87 0.41
C LYS A 35 14.16 -19.16 -0.60
N ASP A 36 13.88 -20.44 -0.82
CA ASP A 36 12.66 -20.88 -1.49
C ASP A 36 11.45 -20.86 -0.55
N SER A 37 10.26 -21.13 -1.06
CA SER A 37 9.01 -21.18 -0.27
C SER A 37 8.97 -22.27 0.80
N LEU A 38 9.91 -23.22 0.78
CA LEU A 38 10.08 -24.27 1.79
C LEU A 38 11.10 -23.88 2.87
N GLY A 39 11.71 -22.69 2.76
CA GLY A 39 12.72 -22.19 3.69
C GLY A 39 14.14 -22.69 3.41
N ASN A 40 14.37 -23.40 2.30
CA ASN A 40 15.71 -23.86 1.94
C ASN A 40 16.53 -22.69 1.39
N THR A 41 17.79 -22.57 1.82
CA THR A 41 18.69 -21.57 1.25
C THR A 41 19.03 -21.90 -0.20
N ILE A 42 18.80 -20.93 -1.09
CA ILE A 42 19.08 -21.04 -2.52
C ILE A 42 20.11 -19.98 -2.94
N THR A 43 20.76 -20.20 -4.07
CA THR A 43 21.69 -19.20 -4.61
C THR A 43 20.93 -18.01 -5.20
N ALA A 44 21.56 -16.83 -5.28
CA ALA A 44 20.99 -15.67 -5.97
C ALA A 44 20.57 -16.01 -7.42
N LYS A 45 21.36 -16.84 -8.11
CA LYS A 45 21.03 -17.34 -9.46
C LYS A 45 19.77 -18.20 -9.47
N ALA A 46 19.62 -19.13 -8.53
CA ALA A 46 18.43 -19.97 -8.42
C ALA A 46 17.19 -19.15 -8.04
N ALA A 47 17.37 -18.14 -7.18
CA ALA A 47 16.35 -17.15 -6.84
C ALA A 47 15.88 -16.35 -8.08
N MET A 48 16.81 -15.85 -8.90
CA MET A 48 16.48 -15.20 -10.18
C MET A 48 15.80 -16.15 -11.17
N GLU A 49 16.25 -17.41 -11.22
CA GLU A 49 15.63 -18.42 -12.07
C GLU A 49 14.19 -18.72 -11.63
N LEU A 50 13.92 -18.80 -10.32
CA LEU A 50 12.57 -18.90 -9.78
C LEU A 50 11.74 -17.68 -10.17
N ALA A 51 12.23 -16.46 -9.91
CA ALA A 51 11.56 -15.22 -10.30
C ALA A 51 11.26 -15.13 -11.80
N SER A 52 12.09 -15.75 -12.66
CA SER A 52 11.88 -15.77 -14.11
C SER A 52 10.77 -16.74 -14.57
N LYS A 53 10.32 -17.66 -13.71
CA LYS A 53 9.32 -18.70 -14.07
C LYS A 53 7.88 -18.19 -14.04
N GLY A 54 7.63 -17.01 -13.48
CA GLY A 54 6.31 -16.40 -13.41
C GLY A 54 6.27 -15.30 -12.36
N PRO A 55 5.08 -14.71 -12.12
CA PRO A 55 4.92 -13.78 -11.02
C PRO A 55 5.38 -14.37 -9.69
N PHE A 56 5.98 -13.55 -8.85
CA PHE A 56 6.57 -13.99 -7.60
C PHE A 56 6.39 -12.92 -6.53
N SER A 57 6.33 -13.38 -5.28
CA SER A 57 6.33 -12.55 -4.09
C SER A 57 7.65 -12.71 -3.36
N MET A 58 8.14 -11.62 -2.78
CA MET A 58 9.34 -11.60 -1.96
C MET A 58 8.99 -11.21 -0.53
N HIS A 59 9.30 -12.08 0.42
CA HIS A 59 9.21 -11.75 1.84
C HIS A 59 10.61 -11.52 2.38
N THR A 60 10.89 -10.29 2.87
CA THR A 60 12.21 -9.91 3.38
C THR A 60 12.19 -9.78 4.90
N VAL A 61 13.09 -10.50 5.57
CA VAL A 61 13.34 -10.41 7.01
C VAL A 61 14.73 -9.82 7.24
N ASP A 62 14.81 -8.77 8.06
CA ASP A 62 16.11 -8.26 8.55
C ASP A 62 16.61 -9.18 9.66
N ILE A 63 17.83 -9.72 9.48
CA ILE A 63 18.46 -10.65 10.43
C ILE A 63 19.67 -10.02 11.15
N GLY A 64 19.82 -8.69 11.07
CA GLY A 64 20.87 -7.93 11.73
C GLY A 64 22.19 -7.87 10.96
N ASN A 65 23.08 -6.97 11.39
CA ASN A 65 24.41 -6.73 10.78
C ASN A 65 24.36 -6.43 9.27
N GLY A 66 23.29 -5.78 8.81
CA GLY A 66 23.09 -5.44 7.39
C GLY A 66 22.71 -6.64 6.51
N LYS A 67 22.42 -7.81 7.10
CA LYS A 67 22.00 -9.01 6.37
C LYS A 67 20.48 -9.11 6.29
N LYS A 68 20.00 -9.57 5.14
CA LYS A 68 18.56 -9.78 4.89
C LYS A 68 18.34 -11.20 4.40
N GLU A 69 17.30 -11.83 4.93
CA GLU A 69 16.78 -13.08 4.41
C GLU A 69 15.61 -12.77 3.48
N ILE A 70 15.69 -13.21 2.22
CA ILE A 70 14.66 -12.98 1.20
C ILE A 70 14.10 -14.33 0.78
N THR A 71 12.86 -14.59 1.13
CA THR A 71 12.10 -15.73 0.65
C THR A 71 11.42 -15.37 -0.65
N ILE A 72 11.68 -16.13 -1.71
CA ILE A 72 11.01 -15.99 -3.01
C ILE A 72 9.98 -17.09 -3.14
N THR A 73 8.73 -16.69 -3.36
CA THR A 73 7.62 -17.61 -3.61
C THR A 73 7.08 -17.34 -5.01
N LEU A 74 6.97 -18.40 -5.81
CA LEU A 74 6.27 -18.32 -7.10
C LEU A 74 4.77 -18.21 -6.81
N ASP A 75 4.17 -17.13 -7.28
CA ASP A 75 2.74 -16.94 -7.18
C ASP A 75 2.10 -17.68 -8.36
N SER A 76 1.09 -18.49 -8.05
CA SER A 76 0.32 -19.14 -9.11
C SER A 76 -0.43 -18.06 -9.90
N LYS A 77 -0.46 -18.15 -11.24
CA LYS A 77 -1.26 -17.22 -12.06
C LYS A 77 -2.74 -17.19 -11.63
N SER A 78 -3.24 -18.28 -11.05
CA SER A 78 -4.58 -18.37 -10.48
C SER A 78 -4.75 -17.56 -9.20
N SER A 79 -3.76 -17.49 -8.31
CA SER A 79 -3.88 -16.74 -7.06
C SER A 79 -3.80 -15.23 -7.27
N LEU A 80 -2.97 -14.77 -8.20
CA LEU A 80 -2.92 -13.35 -8.56
C LEU A 80 -4.19 -12.91 -9.28
N LYS A 81 -4.66 -13.73 -10.24
CA LYS A 81 -5.93 -13.45 -10.91
C LYS A 81 -7.10 -13.44 -9.94
N GLN A 82 -7.14 -14.38 -8.98
CA GLN A 82 -8.17 -14.39 -7.95
C GLN A 82 -8.11 -13.13 -7.07
N GLN A 83 -6.91 -12.68 -6.66
CA GLN A 83 -6.76 -11.46 -5.88
C GLN A 83 -7.16 -10.21 -6.67
N GLU A 84 -6.81 -10.14 -7.95
CA GLU A 84 -7.24 -9.08 -8.87
C GLU A 84 -8.78 -9.07 -9.03
N ASP A 85 -9.39 -10.24 -9.25
CA ASP A 85 -10.84 -10.40 -9.37
C ASP A 85 -11.56 -10.00 -8.05
N GLU A 86 -11.01 -10.38 -6.89
CA GLU A 86 -11.53 -10.00 -5.57
C GLU A 86 -11.43 -8.48 -5.34
N ASN A 87 -10.31 -7.87 -5.69
CA ASN A 87 -10.11 -6.42 -5.61
C ASN A 87 -11.04 -5.67 -6.55
N GLU A 88 -11.19 -6.11 -7.80
CA GLU A 88 -12.09 -5.50 -8.78
C GLU A 88 -13.54 -5.56 -8.30
N ASN A 89 -13.99 -6.73 -7.80
CA ASN A 89 -15.32 -6.89 -7.23
C ASN A 89 -15.54 -5.96 -6.02
N TRP A 90 -14.52 -5.83 -5.16
CA TRP A 90 -14.59 -4.94 -4.01
C TRP A 90 -14.64 -3.46 -4.42
N ILE A 91 -13.82 -3.04 -5.40
CA ILE A 91 -13.83 -1.70 -5.96
C ILE A 91 -15.20 -1.38 -6.57
N ASN A 92 -15.74 -2.28 -7.39
CA ASN A 92 -17.05 -2.11 -8.03
C ASN A 92 -18.18 -2.01 -7.01
N LYS A 93 -18.07 -2.70 -5.87
CA LYS A 93 -19.04 -2.59 -4.77
C LYS A 93 -19.03 -1.21 -4.11
N TRP A 94 -17.88 -0.57 -3.95
CA TRP A 94 -17.77 0.68 -3.17
C TRP A 94 -17.69 1.95 -4.02
N SER A 95 -17.18 1.87 -5.24
CA SER A 95 -17.06 3.01 -6.14
C SER A 95 -18.43 3.61 -6.48
N GLY A 96 -18.53 4.93 -6.37
CA GLY A 96 -19.76 5.70 -6.57
C GLY A 96 -20.74 5.69 -5.39
N ASN A 97 -20.54 4.81 -4.40
CA ASN A 97 -21.44 4.68 -3.25
C ASN A 97 -21.05 5.64 -2.11
N PRO A 98 -22.01 6.03 -1.26
CA PRO A 98 -21.72 6.75 -0.02
C PRO A 98 -20.75 5.95 0.86
N PHE A 99 -19.84 6.66 1.53
CA PHE A 99 -18.99 6.06 2.55
C PHE A 99 -19.87 5.45 3.67
N PRO A 100 -19.57 4.23 4.17
CA PRO A 100 -20.41 3.57 5.15
C PRO A 100 -20.52 4.38 6.43
N GLN A 101 -21.62 4.17 7.17
CA GLN A 101 -21.81 4.83 8.45
C GLN A 101 -20.71 4.41 9.44
N PHE A 102 -20.10 5.40 10.07
CA PHE A 102 -19.03 5.19 11.05
C PHE A 102 -19.10 6.28 12.12
N LYS A 103 -18.50 5.94 13.26
CA LYS A 103 -18.29 6.85 14.38
C LYS A 103 -17.04 6.39 15.10
N LEU A 104 -15.99 7.18 15.05
CA LEU A 104 -14.68 6.89 15.65
C LEU A 104 -14.19 8.12 16.42
N GLN A 105 -13.10 7.96 17.15
CA GLN A 105 -12.43 9.06 17.82
C GLN A 105 -11.06 9.29 17.21
N ASN A 106 -10.69 10.56 17.07
CA ASN A 106 -9.33 10.93 16.76
C ASN A 106 -8.43 10.85 18.01
N LEU A 107 -7.12 11.06 17.83
CA LEU A 107 -6.18 11.01 18.95
C LEU A 107 -6.36 12.16 19.96
N LYS A 108 -7.08 13.23 19.62
CA LYS A 108 -7.46 14.28 20.57
C LYS A 108 -8.70 13.92 21.39
N GLY A 109 -9.36 12.80 21.08
CA GLY A 109 -10.63 12.39 21.69
C GLY A 109 -11.85 13.06 21.08
N GLU A 110 -11.69 13.76 19.96
CA GLU A 110 -12.81 14.35 19.22
C GLU A 110 -13.49 13.27 18.39
N GLU A 111 -14.81 13.34 18.31
CA GLU A 111 -15.62 12.40 17.52
C GLU A 111 -15.57 12.76 16.05
N VAL A 112 -15.36 11.75 15.21
CA VAL A 112 -15.36 11.86 13.75
C VAL A 112 -16.35 10.85 13.18
N ASP A 113 -17.30 11.36 12.40
CA ASP A 113 -18.39 10.59 11.78
C ASP A 113 -18.64 11.05 10.33
N ASN A 114 -19.66 10.48 9.67
CA ASN A 114 -20.00 10.82 8.28
C ASN A 114 -20.34 12.30 8.05
N SER A 115 -20.83 13.03 9.07
CA SER A 115 -21.15 14.45 8.91
C SER A 115 -19.90 15.28 8.64
N THR A 116 -18.75 14.86 9.18
CA THR A 116 -17.44 15.51 8.98
C THR A 116 -16.93 15.38 7.54
N LEU A 117 -17.48 14.44 6.76
CA LEU A 117 -17.11 14.19 5.37
C LEU A 117 -17.80 15.13 4.37
N LEU A 118 -18.84 15.86 4.79
CA LEU A 118 -19.66 16.68 3.89
C LEU A 118 -19.04 18.06 3.65
N GLY A 119 -19.23 18.59 2.45
CA GLY A 119 -18.79 19.94 2.06
C GLY A 119 -17.31 20.06 1.69
N LYS A 120 -16.54 18.97 1.78
CA LYS A 120 -15.11 18.92 1.46
C LYS A 120 -14.73 17.58 0.84
N TYR A 121 -13.66 17.53 0.07
CA TYR A 121 -13.09 16.27 -0.37
C TYR A 121 -12.43 15.56 0.82
N THR A 122 -12.39 14.23 0.81
CA THR A 122 -11.74 13.47 1.89
C THR A 122 -10.86 12.39 1.30
N VAL A 123 -9.59 12.37 1.69
CA VAL A 123 -8.67 11.26 1.42
C VAL A 123 -8.61 10.40 2.67
N ILE A 124 -8.95 9.12 2.54
CA ILE A 124 -8.94 8.15 3.62
C ILE A 124 -7.83 7.14 3.36
N ASN A 125 -6.96 6.88 4.33
CA ASN A 125 -5.91 5.87 4.27
C ASN A 125 -6.08 4.87 5.43
N PHE A 126 -6.51 3.66 5.13
CA PHE A 126 -6.61 2.58 6.11
C PHE A 126 -5.24 1.94 6.32
N TRP A 127 -4.84 1.77 7.58
CA TRP A 127 -3.51 1.27 7.93
C TRP A 127 -3.46 0.67 9.35
N PHE A 128 -2.28 0.17 9.74
CA PHE A 128 -1.96 -0.24 11.11
C PHE A 128 -0.45 -0.18 11.36
N ILE A 129 -0.01 -0.15 12.62
CA ILE A 129 1.39 0.07 13.02
C ILE A 129 2.34 -0.98 12.42
N GLY A 130 1.90 -2.24 12.34
CA GLY A 130 2.68 -3.35 11.76
C GLY A 130 2.74 -3.38 10.23
N CYS A 131 2.02 -2.49 9.55
CA CYS A 131 1.97 -2.44 8.09
C CYS A 131 3.19 -1.69 7.54
N LYS A 132 4.27 -2.40 7.22
CA LYS A 132 5.49 -1.80 6.65
C LYS A 132 5.23 -0.84 5.47
N PRO A 133 4.49 -1.21 4.41
CA PRO A 133 4.23 -0.29 3.30
C PRO A 133 3.43 0.95 3.72
N CYS A 134 2.49 0.82 4.67
CA CYS A 134 1.76 1.97 5.22
C CYS A 134 2.71 2.95 5.94
N ILE A 135 3.67 2.42 6.69
CA ILE A 135 4.65 3.24 7.40
C ILE A 135 5.60 3.96 6.41
N GLU A 136 5.95 3.30 5.30
CA GLU A 136 6.82 3.86 4.26
C GLU A 136 6.17 5.01 3.47
N GLU A 137 4.84 5.02 3.31
CA GLU A 137 4.13 6.09 2.58
C GLU A 137 3.85 7.36 3.40
N ILE A 138 3.92 7.32 4.74
CA ILE A 138 3.64 8.47 5.62
C ILE A 138 4.34 9.76 5.17
N PRO A 139 5.66 9.77 4.87
CA PRO A 139 6.32 11.01 4.44
C PRO A 139 5.76 11.59 3.14
N MET A 140 5.28 10.74 2.23
CA MET A 140 4.66 11.20 0.98
C MET A 140 3.23 11.69 1.21
N LEU A 141 2.48 11.05 2.10
CA LEU A 141 1.16 11.52 2.52
C LEU A 141 1.24 12.88 3.23
N ASN A 142 2.24 13.10 4.08
CA ASN A 142 2.50 14.41 4.69
C ASN A 142 2.71 15.51 3.63
N LYS A 143 3.45 15.20 2.54
CA LYS A 143 3.64 16.15 1.43
C LYS A 143 2.34 16.45 0.67
N LEU A 144 1.43 15.46 0.55
CA LEU A 144 0.11 15.70 -0.06
C LEU A 144 -0.73 16.61 0.83
N VAL A 145 -0.71 16.40 2.15
CA VAL A 145 -1.38 17.30 3.11
C VAL A 145 -0.87 18.73 2.94
N GLU A 146 0.45 18.91 2.85
CA GLU A 146 1.06 20.23 2.61
C GLU A 146 0.62 20.84 1.27
N LYS A 147 0.69 20.05 0.19
CA LYS A 147 0.31 20.49 -1.16
C LYS A 147 -1.14 21.00 -1.21
N TYR A 148 -2.04 20.29 -0.55
CA TYR A 148 -3.47 20.55 -0.58
C TYR A 148 -3.98 21.41 0.58
N ALA A 149 -3.08 22.03 1.36
CA ALA A 149 -3.43 22.79 2.57
C ALA A 149 -4.36 24.00 2.34
N LYS A 150 -4.47 24.48 1.08
CA LYS A 150 -5.34 25.60 0.71
C LYS A 150 -6.68 25.16 0.10
N ASP A 151 -6.85 23.87 -0.15
CA ASP A 151 -8.03 23.31 -0.78
C ASP A 151 -9.05 22.87 0.28
N SER A 152 -10.32 22.75 -0.12
CA SER A 152 -11.37 22.19 0.75
C SER A 152 -11.30 20.67 0.78
N ILE A 153 -10.23 20.14 1.39
CA ILE A 153 -9.91 18.71 1.48
C ILE A 153 -9.37 18.35 2.86
N GLN A 154 -9.71 17.16 3.35
CA GLN A 154 -9.18 16.60 4.59
C GLN A 154 -8.53 15.25 4.35
N PHE A 155 -7.61 14.86 5.24
CA PHE A 155 -6.94 13.58 5.22
C PHE A 155 -7.23 12.84 6.54
N LEU A 156 -7.86 11.67 6.45
CA LEU A 156 -8.20 10.82 7.57
C LEU A 156 -7.44 9.49 7.47
N ALA A 157 -6.95 8.99 8.60
CA ALA A 157 -6.17 7.77 8.68
C ALA A 157 -6.76 6.80 9.72
N PRO A 158 -7.84 6.09 9.38
CA PRO A 158 -8.36 5.04 10.25
C PRO A 158 -7.30 3.96 10.48
N ALA A 159 -6.91 3.78 11.73
CA ALA A 159 -5.93 2.81 12.17
C ALA A 159 -6.61 1.72 12.99
N LEU A 160 -6.23 0.46 12.76
CA LEU A 160 -6.76 -0.68 13.54
C LEU A 160 -6.31 -0.63 15.01
N ASP A 161 -5.19 0.02 15.28
CA ASP A 161 -4.54 0.04 16.59
C ASP A 161 -5.27 0.90 17.62
N LYS A 162 -5.01 0.59 18.90
CA LYS A 162 -5.45 1.39 20.04
C LYS A 162 -4.75 2.74 20.06
N LYS A 163 -5.45 3.74 20.60
CA LYS A 163 -4.95 5.12 20.77
C LYS A 163 -3.56 5.17 21.43
N GLU A 164 -3.34 4.44 22.51
CA GLU A 164 -2.07 4.50 23.25
C GLU A 164 -0.88 3.94 22.45
N SER A 165 -1.13 2.95 21.57
CA SER A 165 -0.11 2.41 20.68
C SER A 165 0.24 3.41 19.58
N LEU A 166 -0.76 4.10 19.03
CA LEU A 166 -0.60 5.13 18.02
C LEU A 166 0.18 6.33 18.56
N GLU A 167 -0.19 6.84 19.74
CA GLU A 167 0.53 7.94 20.40
C GLU A 167 2.01 7.60 20.62
N LYS A 168 2.33 6.36 21.02
CA LYS A 168 3.72 5.90 21.15
C LYS A 168 4.47 5.87 19.82
N MET A 169 3.80 5.52 18.72
CA MET A 169 4.40 5.53 17.38
C MET A 169 4.75 6.95 16.94
N LEU A 170 3.85 7.90 17.20
CA LEU A 170 4.01 9.31 16.83
C LEU A 170 5.18 10.02 17.52
N LEU A 171 5.66 9.51 18.67
CA LEU A 171 6.89 10.03 19.30
C LEU A 171 8.12 9.94 18.41
N LYS A 172 8.11 9.08 17.38
CA LYS A 172 9.25 8.80 16.51
C LYS A 172 9.04 9.28 15.08
N ARG A 173 7.86 9.82 14.74
CA ARG A 173 7.48 10.05 13.35
C ARG A 173 6.48 11.20 13.24
N GLU A 174 6.76 12.10 12.31
CA GLU A 174 5.82 13.15 11.94
C GLU A 174 4.64 12.58 11.16
N PHE A 175 3.44 12.99 11.52
CA PHE A 175 2.19 12.56 10.90
C PHE A 175 1.27 13.78 10.80
N ALA A 176 1.05 14.27 9.59
CA ALA A 176 0.43 15.57 9.33
C ALA A 176 -1.10 15.52 9.18
N TYR A 177 -1.69 14.33 9.26
CA TYR A 177 -3.11 14.07 8.99
C TYR A 177 -3.80 13.35 10.15
N GLU A 178 -5.12 13.34 10.15
CA GLU A 178 -5.91 12.98 11.33
C GLU A 178 -6.06 11.47 11.48
N ILE A 179 -5.54 10.91 12.57
CA ILE A 179 -5.64 9.48 12.86
C ILE A 179 -6.92 9.19 13.64
N LEU A 180 -7.69 8.21 13.16
CA LEU A 180 -8.86 7.67 13.87
C LEU A 180 -8.49 6.31 14.45
N ALA A 181 -8.51 6.17 15.77
CA ALA A 181 -8.10 4.94 16.44
C ALA A 181 -9.19 3.86 16.42
N GLU A 182 -8.79 2.61 16.62
CA GLU A 182 -9.69 1.45 16.80
C GLU A 182 -10.70 1.25 15.64
N SER A 183 -10.25 1.47 14.40
CA SER A 183 -11.10 1.45 13.20
C SER A 183 -11.49 0.06 12.71
N GLU A 184 -11.34 -1.00 13.53
CA GLU A 184 -11.53 -2.38 13.08
C GLU A 184 -12.99 -2.68 12.69
N SER A 185 -13.96 -2.09 13.37
CA SER A 185 -15.38 -2.22 13.02
C SER A 185 -15.69 -1.61 11.65
N LEU A 186 -15.13 -0.44 11.35
CA LEU A 186 -15.24 0.24 10.05
C LEU A 186 -14.54 -0.56 8.96
N SER A 187 -13.34 -1.05 9.22
CA SER A 187 -12.61 -1.89 8.27
C SER A 187 -13.40 -3.17 7.91
N LYS A 188 -13.94 -3.85 8.92
CA LYS A 188 -14.77 -5.05 8.73
C LYS A 188 -16.08 -4.76 7.99
N SER A 189 -16.75 -3.65 8.27
CA SER A 189 -17.99 -3.28 7.56
C SER A 189 -17.75 -3.04 6.07
N MET A 190 -16.55 -2.55 5.74
CA MET A 190 -16.10 -2.41 4.35
C MET A 190 -15.62 -3.71 3.72
N GLY A 191 -15.30 -4.74 4.52
CA GLY A 191 -14.70 -5.98 4.04
C GLY A 191 -13.25 -5.79 3.60
N LEU A 192 -12.51 -4.86 4.22
CA LEU A 192 -11.10 -4.62 3.90
C LEU A 192 -10.22 -5.79 4.34
N ASN A 193 -9.46 -6.34 3.39
CA ASN A 193 -8.49 -7.41 3.62
C ASN A 193 -7.04 -7.00 3.26
N SER A 194 -6.85 -5.79 2.73
CA SER A 194 -5.56 -5.31 2.20
C SER A 194 -5.22 -3.92 2.75
N TYR A 195 -3.94 -3.71 3.08
CA TYR A 195 -3.42 -2.46 3.62
C TYR A 195 -2.07 -2.10 2.99
N PRO A 196 -1.78 -0.81 2.73
CA PRO A 196 -2.72 0.31 2.88
C PRO A 196 -3.85 0.22 1.85
N THR A 197 -4.99 0.84 2.16
CA THR A 197 -6.07 1.09 1.20
C THR A 197 -6.46 2.56 1.25
N HIS A 198 -6.48 3.21 0.10
CA HIS A 198 -6.75 4.62 -0.05
C HIS A 198 -8.09 4.84 -0.76
N LEU A 199 -8.89 5.76 -0.23
CA LEU A 199 -10.17 6.16 -0.80
C LEU A 199 -10.19 7.67 -0.96
N ILE A 200 -10.76 8.16 -2.05
CA ILE A 200 -10.94 9.59 -2.27
C ILE A 200 -12.43 9.85 -2.45
N LEU A 201 -12.97 10.69 -1.57
CA LEU A 201 -14.39 11.00 -1.50
C LEU A 201 -14.65 12.41 -2.04
N ASP A 202 -15.80 12.58 -2.70
CA ASP A 202 -16.32 13.90 -3.08
C ASP A 202 -16.93 14.66 -1.89
N LYS A 203 -17.39 15.90 -2.15
CA LYS A 203 -18.03 16.78 -1.16
C LYS A 203 -19.38 16.25 -0.64
N GLN A 204 -19.93 15.20 -1.25
CA GLN A 204 -21.15 14.53 -0.79
C GLN A 204 -20.84 13.26 0.01
N GLY A 205 -19.56 12.97 0.27
CA GLY A 205 -19.12 11.78 1.00
C GLY A 205 -19.24 10.49 0.20
N LYS A 206 -19.30 10.56 -1.15
CA LYS A 206 -19.28 9.37 -2.00
C LYS A 206 -17.86 9.00 -2.38
N ILE A 207 -17.56 7.71 -2.42
CA ILE A 207 -16.26 7.19 -2.82
C ILE A 207 -16.14 7.32 -4.34
N LYS A 208 -15.14 8.06 -4.82
CA LYS A 208 -14.93 8.33 -6.25
C LYS A 208 -13.76 7.58 -6.83
N GLU A 209 -12.69 7.44 -6.05
CA GLU A 209 -11.51 6.66 -6.44
C GLU A 209 -11.07 5.77 -5.27
N ILE A 210 -10.52 4.62 -5.64
CA ILE A 210 -10.05 3.59 -4.73
C ILE A 210 -8.68 3.12 -5.22
N MET A 211 -7.72 3.01 -4.32
CA MET A 211 -6.42 2.43 -4.60
C MET A 211 -6.05 1.46 -3.47
N ILE A 212 -5.63 0.25 -3.84
CA ILE A 212 -5.24 -0.80 -2.90
C ILE A 212 -3.74 -1.00 -3.01
N GLY A 213 -3.07 -1.08 -1.85
CA GLY A 213 -1.64 -1.33 -1.75
C GLY A 213 -0.79 -0.06 -1.78
N GLY A 214 0.44 -0.20 -1.28
CA GLY A 214 1.46 0.85 -1.33
C GLY A 214 2.21 0.86 -2.66
N SER A 215 2.90 1.97 -2.96
CA SER A 215 3.73 2.09 -4.17
C SER A 215 4.88 3.06 -3.93
N PRO A 216 6.06 2.86 -4.56
CA PRO A 216 7.13 3.87 -4.53
C PRO A 216 6.69 5.25 -5.04
N ASP A 217 5.76 5.27 -6.00
CA ASP A 217 5.21 6.50 -6.61
C ASP A 217 3.90 6.97 -5.96
N ILE A 218 3.67 6.63 -4.68
CA ILE A 218 2.40 6.89 -3.98
C ILE A 218 1.97 8.36 -4.06
N PHE A 219 2.92 9.30 -3.96
CA PHE A 219 2.66 10.73 -4.07
C PHE A 219 1.99 11.07 -5.41
N SER A 220 2.64 10.71 -6.53
CA SER A 220 2.17 11.04 -7.87
C SER A 220 0.84 10.35 -8.19
N LYS A 221 0.66 9.11 -7.75
CA LYS A 221 -0.59 8.36 -7.97
C LYS A 221 -1.76 9.00 -7.24
N LEU A 222 -1.61 9.28 -5.94
CA LEU A 222 -2.67 9.91 -5.16
C LEU A 222 -2.95 11.32 -5.62
N ASP A 223 -1.92 12.10 -5.95
CA ASP A 223 -2.08 13.44 -6.53
C ASP A 223 -2.96 13.42 -7.79
N LEU A 224 -2.67 12.51 -8.73
CA LEU A 224 -3.49 12.36 -9.94
C LEU A 224 -4.93 11.99 -9.62
N LEU A 225 -5.16 11.04 -8.72
CA LEU A 225 -6.51 10.62 -8.34
C LEU A 225 -7.28 11.71 -7.61
N ILE A 226 -6.64 12.44 -6.69
CA ILE A 226 -7.25 13.57 -5.97
C ILE A 226 -7.66 14.65 -6.98
N ASN A 227 -6.76 15.04 -7.88
CA ASN A 227 -7.06 16.04 -8.92
C ASN A 227 -8.18 15.58 -9.85
N LYS A 228 -8.23 14.29 -10.22
CA LYS A 228 -9.31 13.71 -11.01
C LYS A 228 -10.67 13.88 -10.31
N VAL A 229 -10.75 13.58 -9.02
CA VAL A 229 -12.01 13.72 -8.25
C VAL A 229 -12.41 15.18 -8.10
N MET A 230 -11.44 16.06 -7.81
CA MET A 230 -11.70 17.48 -7.63
C MET A 230 -12.22 18.13 -8.92
N THR A 231 -11.65 17.80 -10.07
CA THR A 231 -12.05 18.37 -11.38
C THR A 231 -13.31 17.74 -11.99
N SER A 232 -13.68 16.51 -11.61
CA SER A 232 -14.88 15.83 -12.15
C SER A 232 -16.16 16.10 -11.36
N SER A 233 -16.06 16.85 -10.25
CA SER A 233 -17.18 17.14 -9.34
C SER A 233 -17.70 18.58 -9.45
N GLU A 234 -17.19 19.33 -10.44
CA GLU A 234 -17.68 20.64 -10.88
C GLU A 234 -18.61 20.48 -12.09
#